data_AF-A0AA43UEZ3-F1
#
_entry.id   AF-A0AA43UEZ3-F1
#
_cell.length_a   1.000
_cell.length_b   1.000
_cell.length_c   1.000
_cell.angle_alpha   90.00
_cell.angle_beta   90.00
_cell.angle_gamma   90.00
#
_symmetry.space_group_name_H-M   'P 1'
#
loop_
_entity.id
_entity.type
_entity.pdbx_description
1 polymer ?
#
loop_
_entity_poly.entity_id
_entity_poly.type
_entity_poly.pdbx_seq_one_letter_code
_entity_poly.pdbx_strand_id
1 'polypeptide(L)' 'MDEQEEVIARLRKIPSVSEKCCLGMYLLGIRNIEDLKGKDPDEMYSALTVRKDFYAEPCMQKMLKIAVGMVNKGAVKDD' A
#
# COMPACT_ATOMS: atom_id res chain seq x y z
N MET A 1 -13.22 -16.09 -5.47
CA MET A 1 -12.86 -14.71 -5.17
C MET A 1 -11.36 -14.73 -5.01
N ASP A 2 -10.65 -13.97 -5.82
CA ASP A 2 -9.19 -13.98 -5.83
C ASP A 2 -8.69 -13.27 -4.57
N GLU A 3 -7.81 -13.92 -3.80
CA GLU A 3 -7.24 -13.37 -2.54
C GLU A 3 -6.65 -11.96 -2.75
N GLN A 4 -6.11 -11.72 -3.94
CA GLN A 4 -5.62 -10.41 -4.35
C GLN A 4 -6.71 -9.34 -4.35
N GLU A 5 -7.91 -9.64 -4.88
CA GLU A 5 -9.01 -8.68 -4.92
C GLU A 5 -9.49 -8.33 -3.50
N GLU A 6 -9.54 -9.31 -2.61
CA GLU A 6 -9.92 -9.09 -1.21
C GLU A 6 -8.92 -8.20 -0.49
N VAL A 7 -7.62 -8.45 -0.67
CA VAL A 7 -6.56 -7.61 -0.11
C VAL A 7 -6.60 -6.21 -0.70
N ILE A 8 -6.74 -6.08 -2.02
CA ILE A 8 -6.82 -4.78 -2.69
C ILE A 8 -8.04 -4.01 -2.17
N ALA A 9 -9.20 -4.65 -2.04
CA ALA A 9 -10.42 -4.04 -1.50
C ALA A 9 -10.23 -3.55 -0.07
N ARG A 10 -9.55 -4.33 0.80
CA ARG A 10 -9.19 -3.91 2.16
C ARG A 10 -8.26 -2.70 2.14
N LEU A 11 -7.16 -2.75 1.38
CA LEU A 11 -6.20 -1.65 1.28
C LEU A 11 -6.81 -0.37 0.67
N ARG A 12 -7.82 -0.51 -0.20
CA ARG A 12 -8.56 0.61 -0.78
C ARG A 12 -9.42 1.37 0.23
N LYS A 13 -9.63 0.84 1.45
CA LYS A 13 -10.21 1.61 2.56
C LYS A 13 -9.34 2.82 2.96
N ILE A 14 -8.05 2.81 2.62
CA ILE A 14 -7.13 3.91 2.92
C ILE A 14 -7.39 5.06 1.93
N PRO A 15 -7.77 6.26 2.40
CA PRO A 15 -7.99 7.39 1.52
C PRO A 15 -6.68 7.82 0.84
N SER A 16 -6.79 8.31 -0.40
CA SER A 16 -5.65 8.72 -1.24
C SER A 16 -4.79 7.59 -1.80
N VAL A 17 -5.18 6.32 -1.65
CA VAL A 17 -4.48 5.16 -2.23
C VAL A 17 -5.24 4.64 -3.45
N SER A 18 -4.56 4.58 -4.60
CA SER A 18 -5.10 4.03 -5.84
C SER A 18 -4.91 2.51 -5.90
N GLU A 19 -5.69 1.84 -6.75
CA GLU A 19 -5.62 0.39 -6.98
C GLU A 19 -4.20 -0.11 -7.32
N LYS A 20 -3.46 0.60 -8.17
CA LYS A 20 -2.05 0.26 -8.46
C LYS A 20 -1.16 0.29 -7.22
N CYS A 21 -1.41 1.23 -6.30
CA CYS A 21 -0.66 1.34 -5.05
C CYS A 21 -1.01 0.16 -4.13
N CYS A 22 -2.30 -0.22 -4.05
CA CYS A 22 -2.73 -1.43 -3.36
C CYS A 22 -2.12 -2.70 -3.96
N LEU A 23 -2.00 -2.79 -5.28
CA LEU A 23 -1.33 -3.89 -5.96
C LEU A 23 0.16 -3.92 -5.61
N GLY A 24 0.84 -2.77 -5.62
CA GLY A 24 2.23 -2.67 -5.17
C GLY A 24 2.40 -3.15 -3.72
N MET A 25 1.52 -2.72 -2.82
CA MET A 25 1.49 -3.20 -1.44
C MET A 25 1.30 -4.72 -1.38
N TYR A 26 0.32 -5.27 -2.11
CA TYR A 26 0.09 -6.72 -2.19
C TYR A 26 1.33 -7.48 -2.66
N LEU A 27 1.98 -6.98 -3.72
CA LEU A 27 3.21 -7.56 -4.22
C LEU A 27 4.31 -7.53 -3.16
N LEU A 28 4.41 -6.46 -2.35
CA LEU A 28 5.37 -6.35 -1.24
C LEU A 28 5.07 -7.31 -0.07
N GLY A 29 3.96 -8.06 -0.14
CA GLY A 29 3.52 -8.98 0.91
C GLY A 29 2.55 -8.35 1.92
N ILE A 30 2.13 -7.10 1.71
CA ILE A 30 1.14 -6.43 2.55
C ILE A 30 -0.22 -7.09 2.28
N ARG A 31 -0.75 -7.83 3.25
CA ARG A 31 -2.09 -8.45 3.16
C ARG A 31 -3.17 -7.64 3.88
N ASN A 32 -2.77 -6.74 4.78
CA ASN A 32 -3.67 -5.98 5.61
C ASN A 32 -3.17 -4.55 5.81
N ILE A 33 -4.10 -3.65 6.15
CA ILE A 33 -3.80 -2.25 6.47
C ILE A 33 -2.82 -2.16 7.64
N GLU A 34 -2.96 -3.02 8.64
CA GLU A 34 -2.07 -3.06 9.80
C GLU A 34 -0.62 -3.41 9.45
N ASP A 35 -0.39 -4.15 8.36
CA ASP A 35 0.97 -4.49 7.90
C ASP A 35 1.74 -3.27 7.39
N LEU A 36 1.03 -2.18 7.06
CA LEU A 36 1.62 -0.87 6.73
C LEU A 36 2.12 -0.14 7.98
N LYS A 37 1.66 -0.52 9.18
CA LYS A 37 2.04 0.15 10.42
C LYS A 37 3.52 -0.10 10.70
N GLY A 38 4.28 0.97 10.90
CA GLY A 38 5.73 0.88 11.09
C GLY A 38 6.55 0.50 9.84
N LYS A 39 5.94 0.42 8.65
CA LYS A 39 6.70 0.32 7.39
C LYS A 39 7.23 1.68 6.96
N ASP A 40 8.34 1.68 6.24
CA ASP A 40 8.88 2.89 5.62
C ASP A 40 8.39 3.03 4.17
N PRO A 41 7.64 4.09 3.83
CA PRO A 41 7.07 4.26 2.50
C PRO A 41 8.14 4.50 1.42
N ASP A 42 9.31 4.99 1.82
CA ASP A 42 10.46 5.18 0.94
C ASP A 42 11.12 3.85 0.55
N GLU A 43 11.27 2.96 1.54
CA GLU A 43 11.74 1.58 1.34
C GLU A 43 10.73 0.77 0.50
N MET A 44 9.43 0.91 0.78
CA MET A 44 8.38 0.26 -0.01
C MET A 44 8.42 0.71 -1.47
N TYR A 45 8.55 2.01 -1.71
CA TYR A 45 8.67 2.54 -3.07
C TYR A 45 9.93 2.04 -3.76
N SER A 46 11.08 2.08 -3.07
CA SER A 46 12.35 1.57 -3.59
C SER A 46 12.25 0.09 -3.96
N ALA A 47 11.67 -0.74 -3.09
CA ALA A 47 11.42 -2.15 -3.34
C ALA A 47 10.48 -2.40 -4.53
N LEU A 48 9.54 -1.50 -4.80
CA LEU A 48 8.69 -1.57 -5.99
C LEU A 48 9.41 -1.11 -7.26
N THR A 49 10.25 -0.08 -7.19
CA THR A 49 11.00 0.41 -8.35
C THR A 49 12.04 -0.58 -8.87
N VAL A 50 12.58 -1.45 -8.01
CA VAL A 50 13.54 -2.50 -8.41
C VAL A 50 12.86 -3.75 -8.98
N ARG A 51 11.53 -3.86 -8.87
CA ARG A 51 10.79 -5.00 -9.42
C ARG A 51 10.61 -4.86 -10.92
N LYS A 52 10.75 -5.99 -11.62
CA LYS A 52 10.52 -6.06 -13.08
C LYS A 52 9.05 -6.24 -13.43
N ASP A 53 8.28 -6.86 -12.53
CA ASP A 53 6.87 -7.19 -12.71
C ASP A 53 5.91 -6.05 -12.32
N PHE A 54 6.45 -4.90 -11.89
CA PHE A 54 5.63 -3.77 -11.47
C PHE A 54 6.33 -2.43 -11.75
N TYR A 55 5.62 -1.50 -12.36
CA TYR A 55 6.11 -0.15 -12.60
C TYR A 55 5.61 0.82 -11.52
N ALA A 56 6.53 1.27 -10.66
CA ALA A 56 6.24 2.19 -9.59
C ALA A 56 6.32 3.66 -10.05
N GLU A 57 5.17 4.28 -10.29
CA GLU A 57 5.09 5.68 -10.70
C GLU A 57 5.64 6.62 -9.60
N PRO A 58 6.31 7.73 -9.95
CA PRO A 58 6.89 8.66 -8.97
C PRO A 58 5.87 9.22 -7.97
N CYS A 59 4.61 9.36 -8.39
CA CYS A 59 3.52 9.79 -7.51
C CYS A 59 3.17 8.76 -6.42
N MET A 60 3.48 7.47 -6.61
CA MET A 60 3.16 6.41 -5.64
C MET A 60 3.92 6.57 -4.33
N GLN A 61 5.16 7.08 -4.37
CA GLN A 61 5.95 7.32 -3.15
C GLN A 61 5.20 8.26 -2.19
N LYS A 62 4.57 9.30 -2.71
CA LYS A 62 3.79 10.25 -1.91
C LYS A 62 2.49 9.62 -1.40
N MET A 63 1.83 8.79 -2.21
CA MET A 63 0.66 8.02 -1.78
C MET A 63 1.00 7.05 -0.65
N LEU A 64 2.10 6.31 -0.77
CA LEU A 64 2.62 5.42 0.27
C LEU A 64 2.89 6.18 1.57
N LYS A 65 3.54 7.36 1.48
CA LYS A 65 3.79 8.24 2.64
C LYS A 65 2.51 8.63 3.37
N ILE A 66 1.48 9.00 2.61
CA ILE A 66 0.16 9.35 3.17
C ILE A 66 -0.49 8.12 3.80
N ALA A 67 -0.52 6.99 3.08
CA ALA A 67 -1.13 5.75 3.52
C ALA A 67 -0.55 5.27 4.86
N VAL A 68 0.77 5.09 4.90
CA VAL A 68 1.50 4.68 6.12
C VAL A 68 1.29 5.70 7.25
N GLY A 69 1.35 7.00 6.93
CA GLY A 69 1.12 8.06 7.92
C GLY A 69 -0.29 8.02 8.52
N MET A 70 -1.31 7.70 7.73
CA MET A 70 -2.69 7.56 8.19
C MET A 70 -2.88 6.30 9.05
N VAL A 71 -2.29 5.17 8.64
CA VAL A 71 -2.32 3.92 9.40
C VAL A 71 -1.61 4.10 10.74
N ASN A 72 -0.42 4.71 10.76
CA ASN A 72 0.32 5.01 11.99
C ASN A 72 -0.46 5.93 12.94
N LYS A 73 -1.23 6.87 12.39
CA LYS A 73 -2.11 7.76 13.18
C LYS A 73 -3.41 7.10 13.65
N GLY A 74 -3.69 5.85 13.26
CA GLY A 74 -4.97 5.19 13.55
C GLY A 74 -6.17 5.84 12.88
N ALA A 75 -5.95 6.59 11.80
CA ALA A 75 -7.00 7.32 11.07
C ALA A 75 -7.79 6.41 10.11
N VAL A 76 -7.42 5.13 10.00
CA VAL A 76 -8.09 4.14 9.16
C VAL A 76 -8.92 3.24 10.07
N LYS A 77 -10.24 3.21 9.85
CA LYS A 77 -11.14 2.25 10.50
C LYS A 77 -11.15 0.97 9.69
N ASP A 78 -10.51 -0.09 10.18
CA ASP A 78 -10.85 -1.45 9.73
C ASP A 78 -12.09 -1.86 10.54
N ASP A 79 -13.26 -1.48 10.03
CA ASP A 79 -14.55 -2.05 10.47
C ASP A 79 -14.73 -3.44 9.84
#